data_AF-A0A0F9Y2P4-F1
#
_entry.id   AF-A0A0F9Y2P4-F1
#
_cell.length_a   1.000
_cell.length_b   1.000
_cell.length_c   1.000
_cell.angle_alpha   90.00
_cell.angle_beta   90.00
_cell.angle_gamma   90.00
#
_symmetry.space_group_name_H-M   'P 1'
#
loop_
_entity.id
_entity.type
_entity.pdbx_description
1 polymer ?
#
loop_
_entity_poly.entity_id
_entity_poly.type
_entity_poly.pdbx_seq_one_letter_code
_entity_poly.pdbx_strand_id
1 'polypeptide(L)'
;MSLAVKTILMKTIPYLRVGTSYYKLVQAPTIAGHFNEILVHWNIETIRQDHGKDYLSKVPKYDGFTCIPSHIDFKQEYKGFYNTYSPLPTIPKEGECTTSLDFVKHIFGKHYELGLDYLQLLYTKPVQVLPILCLVSKERSTGKSTFLKWMKALFDNNMTYLTNDSFSSQFNADWANKLLICIDEVLFNKEELTERIKYLSTTNINKLEAKGKDKREVEFFGKFILCSNNEDNFIKIDGNETRFWVLKIPVLNKEETNFLHQLISEIPAFLFYLQQRKLYTEHTTRMWFTPKQIRTPALARLVQNNRNRVEKELASILFSVMEKFELDSINLCPIDALHLLNKTRVKTDLTQLRKLLKNDWKLTNQDNSNKYQKIVIWSDGDIHLADAKGRYFTVEKDFLTKNFDDTMTE
;
A
#
# COMPACT_ATOMS: atom_id res chain seq x y z
N MET A 1 -3.08 -36.38 6.18
CA MET A 1 -2.82 -36.96 4.84
C MET A 1 -2.04 -35.94 3.97
N SER A 2 -0.87 -35.48 4.46
CA SER A 2 -0.17 -34.27 3.96
C SER A 2 1.31 -34.52 3.59
N LEU A 3 1.68 -35.76 3.28
CA LEU A 3 3.01 -36.09 2.74
C LEU A 3 3.00 -36.48 1.26
N ALA A 4 1.83 -36.79 0.68
CA ALA A 4 1.76 -37.45 -0.63
C ALA A 4 1.77 -36.49 -1.84
N VAL A 5 1.56 -35.18 -1.65
CA VAL A 5 1.42 -34.22 -2.77
C VAL A 5 2.67 -33.35 -2.98
N LYS A 6 3.64 -33.37 -2.05
CA LYS A 6 4.96 -32.74 -2.26
C LYS A 6 5.89 -33.54 -3.18
N THR A 7 5.47 -34.71 -3.66
CA THR A 7 6.26 -35.64 -4.47
C THR A 7 6.13 -35.39 -5.98
N ILE A 8 5.68 -34.20 -6.40
CA ILE A 8 5.62 -33.86 -7.83
C ILE A 8 6.73 -32.84 -8.11
N LEU A 9 7.83 -33.36 -8.67
CA LEU A 9 8.95 -32.66 -9.34
C LEU A 9 10.11 -32.11 -8.49
N MET A 10 10.63 -32.88 -7.53
CA MET A 10 12.07 -32.79 -7.24
C MET A 10 12.83 -33.67 -8.23
N LYS A 11 13.61 -33.05 -9.14
CA LYS A 11 14.80 -33.74 -9.69
C LYS A 11 15.56 -34.28 -8.48
N THR A 12 15.98 -35.54 -8.53
CA THR A 12 16.65 -36.33 -7.47
C THR A 12 17.96 -35.72 -6.92
N ILE A 13 18.33 -34.50 -7.34
CA ILE A 13 19.58 -33.82 -7.04
C ILE A 13 19.23 -32.48 -6.39
N PRO A 14 19.53 -32.28 -5.10
CA PRO A 14 19.18 -31.07 -4.34
C PRO A 14 20.11 -29.88 -4.65
N TYR A 15 20.98 -30.01 -5.64
CA TYR A 15 21.97 -29.01 -6.03
C TYR A 15 21.64 -28.42 -7.38
N LEU A 16 22.04 -27.17 -7.58
CA LEU A 16 21.99 -26.47 -8.86
C LEU A 16 23.21 -25.58 -9.03
N ARG A 17 23.68 -25.48 -10.28
CA ARG A 17 24.74 -24.55 -10.67
C ARG A 17 24.10 -23.37 -11.38
N VAL A 18 24.34 -22.16 -10.90
CA VAL A 18 23.87 -20.93 -11.54
C VAL A 18 25.09 -20.09 -11.85
N GLY A 19 25.35 -19.86 -13.14
CA GLY A 19 26.61 -19.32 -13.62
C GLY A 19 27.79 -20.21 -13.20
N THR A 20 28.69 -19.65 -12.40
CA THR A 20 29.88 -20.33 -11.86
C THR A 20 29.69 -20.85 -10.44
N SER A 21 28.60 -20.48 -9.77
CA SER A 21 28.34 -20.81 -8.36
C SER A 21 27.40 -22.01 -8.21
N TYR A 22 27.60 -22.77 -7.15
CA TYR A 22 26.74 -23.90 -6.78
C TYR A 22 25.87 -23.52 -5.60
N TYR A 23 24.66 -24.06 -5.60
CA TYR A 23 23.67 -23.84 -4.58
C TYR A 23 23.02 -25.16 -4.20
N LYS A 24 22.56 -25.27 -2.96
CA LYS A 24 21.78 -26.38 -2.45
C LYS A 24 20.40 -25.88 -2.05
N LEU A 25 19.36 -26.57 -2.51
CA LEU A 25 18.01 -26.42 -2.00
C LEU A 25 17.94 -27.14 -0.66
N VAL A 26 17.79 -26.38 0.42
CA VAL A 26 17.79 -26.88 1.80
C VAL A 26 16.40 -26.75 2.38
N GLN A 27 15.92 -27.82 3.00
CA GLN A 27 14.69 -27.82 3.81
C GLN A 27 15.06 -27.50 5.26
N ALA A 28 15.00 -26.21 5.62
CA ALA A 28 15.26 -25.76 6.97
C ALA A 28 14.04 -26.04 7.87
N PRO A 29 14.18 -26.84 8.95
CA PRO A 29 13.08 -27.14 9.83
C PRO A 29 12.61 -25.89 10.58
N THR A 30 11.31 -25.79 10.82
CA THR A 30 10.68 -24.70 11.59
C THR A 30 10.14 -25.23 12.91
N ILE A 31 9.95 -24.32 13.89
CA ILE A 31 9.36 -24.65 15.20
C ILE A 31 7.93 -25.22 15.08
N ALA A 32 7.25 -25.00 13.96
CA ALA A 32 5.91 -25.52 13.69
C ALA A 32 5.92 -26.97 13.16
N GLY A 33 7.09 -27.62 13.06
CA GLY A 33 7.21 -28.98 12.51
C GLY A 33 7.08 -29.03 10.99
N HIS A 34 7.32 -27.92 10.30
CA HIS A 34 7.33 -27.82 8.84
C HIS A 34 8.73 -27.48 8.32
N PHE A 35 8.92 -27.44 7.01
CA PHE A 35 10.19 -27.09 6.38
C PHE A 35 10.03 -25.85 5.50
N ASN A 36 10.98 -24.92 5.62
CA ASN A 36 11.15 -23.80 4.70
C ASN A 36 12.21 -24.19 3.65
N GLU A 37 11.88 -24.04 2.38
CA GLU A 37 12.84 -24.27 1.30
C GLU A 37 13.65 -23.00 1.06
N ILE A 38 14.97 -23.11 1.24
CA ILE A 38 15.91 -22.01 1.04
C ILE A 38 17.03 -22.43 0.11
N LEU A 39 17.47 -21.49 -0.72
CA LEU A 39 18.59 -21.70 -1.61
C LEU A 39 19.88 -21.16 -0.97
N VAL A 40 20.80 -22.06 -0.64
CA VAL A 40 22.03 -21.73 0.08
C VAL A 40 23.22 -21.91 -0.84
N HIS A 41 24.13 -20.93 -0.87
CA HIS A 41 25.40 -21.07 -1.59
C HIS A 41 26.17 -22.27 -1.03
N TRP A 42 26.66 -23.14 -1.91
CA TRP A 42 27.33 -24.38 -1.52
C TRP A 42 28.69 -24.49 -2.20
N ASN A 43 29.71 -24.90 -1.45
CA ASN A 43 31.04 -25.07 -1.99
C ASN A 43 31.10 -26.32 -2.89
N ILE A 44 31.63 -26.16 -4.11
CA ILE A 44 31.83 -27.24 -5.08
C ILE A 44 32.68 -28.39 -4.50
N GLU A 45 33.70 -28.08 -3.70
CA GLU A 45 34.60 -29.10 -3.16
C GLU A 45 33.89 -29.96 -2.11
N THR A 46 32.99 -29.38 -1.32
CA THR A 46 32.12 -30.15 -0.40
C THR A 46 31.22 -31.11 -1.18
N ILE A 47 30.64 -30.67 -2.31
CA ILE A 47 29.83 -31.58 -3.16
C ILE A 47 30.68 -32.76 -3.67
N ARG A 48 31.93 -32.51 -4.07
CA ARG A 48 32.84 -33.55 -4.54
C ARG A 48 33.26 -34.52 -3.44
N GLN A 49 33.50 -34.01 -2.24
CA GLN A 49 33.84 -34.84 -1.08
C GLN A 49 32.66 -35.72 -0.65
N ASP A 50 31.44 -35.16 -0.63
CA ASP A 50 30.24 -35.86 -0.20
C ASP A 50 29.74 -36.90 -1.22
N HIS A 51 29.82 -36.62 -2.53
CA HIS A 51 29.16 -37.41 -3.58
C HIS A 51 30.09 -37.89 -4.70
N GLY A 52 31.37 -37.53 -4.68
CA GLY A 52 32.35 -37.83 -5.74
C GLY A 52 32.36 -36.84 -6.90
N LYS A 53 33.42 -36.87 -7.71
CA LYS A 53 33.64 -35.91 -8.82
C LYS A 53 32.58 -36.00 -9.93
N ASP A 54 32.13 -37.21 -10.26
CA ASP A 54 31.19 -37.45 -11.35
C ASP A 54 29.78 -36.91 -11.04
N TYR A 55 29.46 -36.70 -9.76
CA TYR A 55 28.16 -36.15 -9.34
C TYR A 55 27.89 -34.77 -9.91
N LEU A 56 28.93 -33.94 -10.09
CA LEU A 56 28.81 -32.59 -10.64
C LEU A 56 28.27 -32.56 -12.08
N SER A 57 28.47 -33.63 -12.84
CA SER A 57 27.94 -33.74 -14.21
C SER A 57 26.41 -33.78 -14.26
N LYS A 58 25.79 -34.27 -13.18
CA LYS A 58 24.34 -34.47 -13.06
C LYS A 58 23.62 -33.22 -12.52
N VAL A 59 24.35 -32.29 -11.91
CA VAL A 59 23.79 -31.05 -11.34
C VAL A 59 23.22 -30.17 -12.46
N PRO A 60 21.93 -29.80 -12.40
CA PRO A 60 21.33 -28.87 -13.35
C PRO A 60 22.09 -27.55 -13.43
N LYS A 61 22.27 -27.04 -14.65
CA LYS A 61 23.04 -25.83 -14.94
C LYS A 61 22.11 -24.76 -15.48
N TYR A 62 22.21 -23.57 -14.91
CA TYR A 62 21.47 -22.39 -15.31
C TYR A 62 22.43 -21.23 -15.54
N ASP A 63 22.08 -20.31 -16.43
CA ASP A 63 22.88 -19.13 -16.75
C ASP A 63 22.77 -18.05 -15.65
N GLY A 64 21.60 -17.96 -15.01
CA GLY A 64 21.32 -16.96 -13.99
C GLY A 64 20.03 -17.22 -13.24
N PHE A 65 19.71 -16.29 -12.34
CA PHE A 65 18.42 -16.21 -11.67
C PHE A 65 17.48 -15.27 -12.41
N THR A 66 16.21 -15.65 -12.51
CA THR A 66 15.11 -14.78 -12.93
C THR A 66 13.98 -14.83 -11.90
N CYS A 67 13.06 -13.87 -11.91
CA CYS A 67 11.87 -13.90 -11.06
C CYS A 67 10.65 -13.57 -11.91
N ILE A 68 10.03 -14.60 -12.48
CA ILE A 68 8.85 -14.46 -13.33
C ILE A 68 7.63 -14.95 -12.53
N PRO A 69 6.75 -14.04 -12.09
CA PRO A 69 5.63 -14.38 -11.24
C PRO A 69 4.49 -15.02 -12.04
N SER A 70 4.11 -16.24 -11.66
CA SER A 70 2.93 -16.94 -12.16
C SER A 70 2.51 -17.98 -11.14
N HIS A 71 1.27 -17.91 -10.66
CA HIS A 71 0.71 -18.88 -9.72
C HIS A 71 0.00 -20.05 -10.41
N ILE A 72 -0.54 -19.82 -11.61
CA ILE A 72 -1.36 -20.79 -12.34
C ILE A 72 -0.50 -21.62 -13.31
N ASP A 73 0.35 -20.95 -14.10
CA ASP A 73 1.32 -21.59 -15.01
C ASP A 73 2.74 -21.35 -14.50
N PHE A 74 3.04 -21.83 -13.29
CA PHE A 74 4.37 -21.69 -12.71
C PHE A 74 5.38 -22.55 -13.48
N LYS A 75 6.53 -21.96 -13.82
CA LYS A 75 7.67 -22.67 -14.41
C LYS A 75 8.91 -22.41 -13.59
N GLN A 76 9.60 -23.51 -13.26
CA GLN A 76 10.84 -23.46 -12.50
C GLN A 76 12.02 -22.93 -13.33
N GLU A 77 11.93 -23.05 -14.65
CA GLU A 77 12.99 -22.69 -15.59
C GLU A 77 12.43 -21.87 -16.76
N TYR A 78 13.17 -20.84 -17.17
CA TYR A 78 12.90 -20.05 -18.37
C TYR A 78 14.17 -19.84 -19.17
N LYS A 79 14.25 -20.42 -20.38
CA LYS A 79 15.38 -20.24 -21.31
C LYS A 79 16.77 -20.43 -20.64
N GLY A 80 16.92 -21.46 -19.79
CA GLY A 80 18.16 -21.71 -19.06
C GLY A 80 18.36 -20.89 -17.78
N PHE A 81 17.39 -20.07 -17.35
CA PHE A 81 17.42 -19.35 -16.07
C PHE A 81 16.58 -20.05 -15.01
N TYR A 82 17.07 -20.06 -13.77
CA TYR A 82 16.34 -20.58 -12.61
C TYR A 82 15.37 -19.53 -12.07
N ASN A 83 14.07 -19.85 -12.03
CA ASN A 83 13.06 -18.96 -11.49
C ASN A 83 13.06 -18.97 -9.95
N THR A 84 13.30 -17.81 -9.33
CA THR A 84 13.29 -17.65 -7.87
C THR A 84 11.90 -17.36 -7.31
N TYR A 85 10.90 -17.16 -8.16
CA TYR A 85 9.51 -17.08 -7.72
C TYR A 85 9.07 -18.44 -7.16
N SER A 86 8.22 -18.45 -6.13
CA SER A 86 7.82 -19.70 -5.47
C SER A 86 6.45 -20.17 -5.97
N PRO A 87 6.27 -21.47 -6.30
CA PRO A 87 4.93 -22.00 -6.53
C PRO A 87 4.10 -21.91 -5.24
N LEU A 88 2.78 -21.83 -5.38
CA LEU A 88 1.90 -21.89 -4.21
C LEU A 88 1.91 -23.31 -3.62
N PRO A 89 1.87 -23.46 -2.29
CA PRO A 89 1.86 -24.77 -1.64
C PRO A 89 0.52 -25.50 -1.82
N THR A 90 -0.54 -24.75 -2.10
CA THR A 90 -1.92 -25.26 -2.15
C THR A 90 -2.42 -25.33 -3.57
N ILE A 91 -2.97 -26.48 -3.96
CA ILE A 91 -3.61 -26.69 -5.26
C ILE A 91 -5.10 -26.33 -5.13
N PRO A 92 -5.66 -25.51 -6.05
CA PRO A 92 -7.09 -25.20 -6.07
C PRO A 92 -7.93 -26.48 -6.15
N LYS A 93 -8.99 -26.55 -5.35
CA LYS A 93 -9.91 -27.69 -5.31
C LYS A 93 -11.32 -27.19 -4.99
N GLU A 94 -12.32 -27.74 -5.67
CA GLU A 94 -13.72 -27.45 -5.38
C GLU A 94 -14.09 -27.76 -3.90
N GLY A 95 -14.88 -26.87 -3.31
CA GLY A 95 -15.35 -26.95 -1.93
C GLY A 95 -16.00 -25.65 -1.47
N GLU A 96 -16.46 -25.63 -0.22
CA GLU A 96 -17.00 -24.41 0.41
C GLU A 96 -15.89 -23.53 0.99
N CYS A 97 -16.07 -22.22 0.89
CA CYS A 97 -15.15 -21.21 1.44
C CYS A 97 -15.91 -20.06 2.14
N THR A 98 -17.01 -20.40 2.81
CA THR A 98 -17.93 -19.43 3.44
C THR A 98 -17.21 -18.58 4.48
N THR A 99 -16.35 -19.17 5.32
CA THR A 99 -15.58 -18.43 6.34
C THR A 99 -14.64 -17.41 5.70
N SER A 100 -13.99 -17.79 4.60
CA SER A 100 -13.10 -16.92 3.82
C SER A 100 -13.87 -15.77 3.19
N LEU A 101 -15.02 -16.05 2.57
CA LEU A 101 -15.87 -15.03 1.96
C LEU A 101 -16.42 -14.06 3.01
N ASP A 102 -16.87 -14.56 4.15
CA ASP A 102 -17.33 -13.72 5.28
C ASP A 102 -16.20 -12.86 5.84
N PHE A 103 -14.98 -13.40 5.91
CA PHE A 103 -13.84 -12.63 6.36
C PHE A 103 -13.43 -11.55 5.35
N VAL A 104 -13.48 -11.82 4.05
CA VAL A 104 -13.30 -10.78 3.02
C VAL A 104 -14.38 -9.70 3.17
N LYS A 105 -15.64 -10.10 3.42
CA LYS A 105 -16.74 -9.14 3.67
C LYS A 105 -16.50 -8.30 4.92
N HIS A 106 -15.95 -8.87 5.99
CA HIS A 106 -15.55 -8.14 7.19
C HIS A 106 -14.46 -7.09 6.90
N ILE A 107 -13.41 -7.49 6.17
CA ILE A 107 -12.27 -6.60 5.87
C ILE A 107 -12.64 -5.48 4.89
N PHE A 108 -13.36 -5.80 3.83
CA PHE A 108 -13.66 -4.86 2.75
C PHE A 108 -15.02 -4.16 2.89
N GLY A 109 -15.92 -4.67 3.73
CA GLY A 109 -17.21 -4.05 4.02
C GLY A 109 -18.03 -3.77 2.76
N LYS A 110 -18.41 -2.50 2.55
CA LYS A 110 -19.12 -2.04 1.34
C LYS A 110 -18.34 -2.31 0.05
N HIS A 111 -17.03 -2.47 0.12
CA HIS A 111 -16.17 -2.76 -1.03
C HIS A 111 -15.90 -4.26 -1.22
N TYR A 112 -16.77 -5.15 -0.70
CA TYR A 112 -16.62 -6.60 -0.76
C TYR A 112 -16.21 -7.13 -2.14
N GLU A 113 -16.93 -6.76 -3.20
CA GLU A 113 -16.64 -7.20 -4.57
C GLU A 113 -15.28 -6.69 -5.09
N LEU A 114 -14.90 -5.47 -4.73
CA LEU A 114 -13.57 -4.93 -5.05
C LEU A 114 -12.47 -5.69 -4.31
N GLY A 115 -12.75 -6.12 -3.07
CA GLY A 115 -11.84 -6.94 -2.28
C GLY A 115 -11.61 -8.31 -2.89
N LEU A 116 -12.67 -8.96 -3.37
CA LEU A 116 -12.57 -10.21 -4.13
C LEU A 116 -11.78 -10.02 -5.42
N ASP A 117 -12.05 -8.95 -6.19
CA ASP A 117 -11.27 -8.60 -7.38
C ASP A 117 -9.79 -8.41 -7.03
N TYR A 118 -9.47 -7.71 -5.94
CA TYR A 118 -8.09 -7.46 -5.50
C TYR A 118 -7.35 -8.77 -5.21
N LEU A 119 -7.97 -9.67 -4.45
CA LEU A 119 -7.41 -10.99 -4.13
C LEU A 119 -7.30 -11.89 -5.37
N GLN A 120 -8.31 -11.86 -6.25
CA GLN A 120 -8.29 -12.58 -7.51
C GLN A 120 -7.15 -12.08 -8.42
N LEU A 121 -6.90 -10.78 -8.48
CA LEU A 121 -5.82 -10.21 -9.29
C LEU A 121 -4.44 -10.54 -8.74
N LEU A 122 -4.25 -10.52 -7.42
CA LEU A 122 -3.01 -11.00 -6.81
C LEU A 122 -2.71 -12.44 -7.23
N TYR A 123 -3.74 -13.28 -7.27
CA TYR A 123 -3.61 -14.70 -7.61
C TYR A 123 -3.47 -14.97 -9.12
N THR A 124 -4.32 -14.36 -9.95
CA THR A 124 -4.42 -14.67 -11.39
C THR A 124 -3.52 -13.79 -12.26
N LYS A 125 -3.20 -12.56 -11.80
CA LYS A 125 -2.42 -11.55 -12.54
C LYS A 125 -1.38 -10.89 -11.62
N PRO A 126 -0.37 -11.65 -11.12
CA PRO A 126 0.54 -11.16 -10.10
C PRO A 126 1.40 -9.95 -10.53
N VAL A 127 1.53 -9.66 -11.82
CA VAL A 127 2.21 -8.44 -12.34
C VAL A 127 1.31 -7.21 -12.42
N GLN A 128 -0.01 -7.35 -12.29
CA GLN A 128 -0.95 -6.24 -12.41
C GLN A 128 -0.70 -5.21 -11.31
N VAL A 129 -0.62 -3.93 -11.68
CA VAL A 129 -0.49 -2.83 -10.73
C VAL A 129 -1.80 -2.65 -9.95
N LEU A 130 -1.70 -2.67 -8.62
CA LEU A 130 -2.81 -2.56 -7.67
C LEU A 130 -2.55 -1.43 -6.68
N PRO A 131 -3.61 -0.84 -6.08
CA PRO A 131 -3.45 0.17 -5.05
C PRO A 131 -2.79 -0.40 -3.78
N ILE A 132 -2.17 0.50 -3.04
CA ILE A 132 -1.62 0.24 -1.70
C ILE A 132 -2.80 0.07 -0.74
N LEU A 133 -2.94 -1.13 -0.18
CA LEU A 133 -4.04 -1.45 0.71
C LEU A 133 -3.65 -1.07 2.14
N CYS A 134 -4.38 -0.15 2.75
CA CYS A 134 -4.17 0.27 4.13
C CYS A 134 -5.33 -0.21 5.01
N LEU A 135 -5.03 -1.06 5.99
CA LEU A 135 -5.99 -1.53 6.99
C LEU A 135 -5.76 -0.75 8.29
N VAL A 136 -6.72 0.10 8.66
CA VAL A 136 -6.61 0.96 9.84
C VAL A 136 -7.71 0.66 10.85
N SER A 137 -7.38 0.71 12.14
CA SER A 137 -8.38 0.73 13.21
C SER A 137 -7.74 1.10 14.53
N LYS A 138 -8.35 2.02 15.29
CA LYS A 138 -7.97 2.37 16.67
C LYS A 138 -8.20 1.22 17.64
N GLU A 139 -9.15 0.34 17.32
CA GLU A 139 -9.56 -0.76 18.17
C GLU A 139 -8.65 -1.98 17.96
N ARG A 140 -8.54 -2.80 19.01
CA ARG A 140 -7.87 -4.11 18.95
C ARG A 140 -8.85 -5.17 18.45
N SER A 141 -8.33 -6.34 18.09
CA SER A 141 -9.16 -7.49 17.68
C SER A 141 -10.06 -7.26 16.45
N THR A 142 -9.62 -6.44 15.50
CA THR A 142 -10.34 -6.18 14.24
C THR A 142 -10.03 -7.17 13.12
N GLY A 143 -9.08 -8.08 13.31
CA GLY A 143 -8.68 -9.07 12.30
C GLY A 143 -7.57 -8.63 11.34
N LYS A 144 -6.98 -7.43 11.48
CA LYS A 144 -5.86 -6.94 10.63
C LYS A 144 -4.69 -7.93 10.57
N SER A 145 -4.18 -8.35 11.73
CA SER A 145 -3.06 -9.30 11.79
C SER A 145 -3.47 -10.70 11.33
N THR A 146 -4.73 -11.11 11.54
CA THR A 146 -5.28 -12.37 11.01
C THR A 146 -5.31 -12.34 9.49
N PHE A 147 -5.68 -11.21 8.88
CA PHE A 147 -5.67 -11.03 7.44
C PHE A 147 -4.25 -11.17 6.87
N LEU A 148 -3.25 -10.53 7.48
CA LEU A 148 -1.85 -10.71 7.05
C LEU A 148 -1.37 -12.16 7.19
N LYS A 149 -1.73 -12.86 8.28
CA LYS A 149 -1.41 -14.28 8.48
C LYS A 149 -2.09 -15.16 7.44
N TRP A 150 -3.34 -14.88 7.10
CA TRP A 150 -4.07 -15.60 6.06
C TRP A 150 -3.47 -15.36 4.67
N MET A 151 -3.12 -14.12 4.33
CA MET A 151 -2.36 -13.79 3.11
C MET A 151 -1.00 -14.49 3.08
N LYS A 152 -0.31 -14.60 4.22
CA LYS A 152 0.95 -15.34 4.33
C LYS A 152 0.74 -16.83 4.08
N ALA A 153 -0.35 -17.42 4.54
CA ALA A 153 -0.68 -18.81 4.25
C ALA A 153 -1.06 -19.02 2.77
N LEU A 154 -1.71 -18.05 2.13
CA LEU A 154 -2.14 -18.14 0.74
C LEU A 154 -0.97 -17.97 -0.25
N PHE A 155 -0.11 -16.97 -0.05
CA PHE A 155 0.99 -16.65 -0.97
C PHE A 155 2.36 -17.17 -0.53
N ASP A 156 2.46 -17.70 0.70
CA ASP A 156 3.64 -18.32 1.30
C ASP A 156 4.94 -17.54 1.03
N ASN A 157 5.92 -18.14 0.35
CA ASN A 157 7.21 -17.53 0.07
C ASN A 157 7.16 -16.31 -0.85
N ASN A 158 6.02 -16.01 -1.49
CA ASN A 158 5.83 -14.80 -2.29
C ASN A 158 5.35 -13.60 -1.45
N MET A 159 5.12 -13.76 -0.14
CA MET A 159 4.81 -12.68 0.79
C MET A 159 5.90 -12.53 1.86
N THR A 160 6.21 -11.28 2.22
CA THR A 160 7.12 -10.96 3.33
C THR A 160 6.55 -9.91 4.27
N TYR A 161 6.95 -9.99 5.53
CA TYR A 161 6.76 -8.93 6.51
C TYR A 161 7.98 -8.02 6.48
N LEU A 162 7.75 -6.72 6.56
CA LEU A 162 8.79 -5.71 6.53
C LEU A 162 8.59 -4.75 7.69
N THR A 163 9.67 -4.41 8.40
CA THR A 163 9.65 -3.40 9.47
C THR A 163 9.88 -2.01 8.89
N ASN A 164 9.49 -0.96 9.61
CA ASN A 164 9.72 0.43 9.19
C ASN A 164 11.22 0.73 8.93
N ASP A 165 12.12 0.17 9.75
CA ASP A 165 13.56 0.34 9.59
C ASP A 165 14.09 -0.37 8.33
N SER A 166 13.61 -1.60 8.10
CA SER A 166 14.01 -2.38 6.93
C SER A 166 13.52 -1.73 5.63
N PHE A 167 12.33 -1.13 5.64
CA PHE A 167 11.83 -0.37 4.50
C PHE A 167 12.65 0.90 4.24
N SER A 168 13.15 1.54 5.29
CA SER A 168 14.01 2.73 5.18
C SER A 168 15.41 2.41 4.63
N SER A 169 15.86 1.16 4.74
CA SER A 169 17.14 0.70 4.22
C SER A 169 17.24 0.81 2.69
N GLN A 170 18.47 1.01 2.20
CA GLN A 170 18.78 0.89 0.77
C GLN A 170 18.79 -0.57 0.30
N PHE A 171 19.12 -1.51 1.20
CA PHE A 171 19.12 -2.94 0.90
C PHE A 171 17.70 -3.48 0.86
N ASN A 172 17.33 -4.08 -0.27
CA ASN A 172 15.96 -4.51 -0.55
C ASN A 172 15.86 -5.93 -1.14
N ALA A 173 16.98 -6.64 -1.22
CA ALA A 173 17.03 -7.94 -1.88
C ALA A 173 16.16 -9.03 -1.24
N ASP A 174 15.78 -8.85 0.02
CA ASP A 174 14.90 -9.73 0.79
C ASP A 174 13.41 -9.59 0.39
N TRP A 175 12.99 -8.43 -0.12
CA TRP A 175 11.58 -8.16 -0.42
C TRP A 175 11.29 -7.70 -1.86
N ALA A 176 12.28 -7.23 -2.63
CA ALA A 176 12.07 -6.68 -3.97
C ALA A 176 11.47 -7.67 -4.99
N ASN A 177 11.69 -8.98 -4.78
CA ASN A 177 11.16 -10.06 -5.63
C ASN A 177 9.93 -10.75 -5.01
N LYS A 178 9.25 -10.10 -4.06
CA LYS A 178 8.03 -10.63 -3.41
C LYS A 178 6.79 -9.99 -4.02
N LEU A 179 5.72 -10.77 -4.12
CA LEU A 179 4.41 -10.30 -4.57
C LEU A 179 3.79 -9.34 -3.55
N LEU A 180 3.82 -9.71 -2.27
CA LEU A 180 3.26 -8.93 -1.17
C LEU A 180 4.36 -8.50 -0.20
N ILE A 181 4.42 -7.20 0.06
CA ILE A 181 5.24 -6.58 1.09
C ILE A 181 4.28 -6.00 2.14
N CYS A 182 4.25 -6.62 3.31
CA CYS A 182 3.35 -6.24 4.38
C CYS A 182 4.10 -5.53 5.49
N ILE A 183 3.63 -4.34 5.87
CA ILE A 183 4.22 -3.56 6.96
C ILE A 183 3.17 -3.48 8.06
N ASP A 184 3.46 -4.11 9.20
CA ASP A 184 2.62 -4.02 10.38
C ASP A 184 3.01 -2.80 11.21
N GLU A 185 2.04 -2.16 11.84
CA GLU A 185 2.23 -0.95 12.66
C GLU A 185 2.96 0.20 11.94
N VAL A 186 2.47 0.59 10.77
CA VAL A 186 3.02 1.71 10.00
C VAL A 186 2.83 3.03 10.75
N LEU A 187 3.92 3.79 10.84
CA LEU A 187 3.95 5.19 11.25
C LEU A 187 5.01 5.95 10.43
N PHE A 188 4.66 6.32 9.19
CA PHE A 188 5.55 7.09 8.32
C PHE A 188 5.43 8.58 8.60
N ASN A 189 6.20 9.03 9.59
CA ASN A 189 6.33 10.45 9.89
C ASN A 189 7.16 11.21 8.84
N LYS A 190 7.90 10.48 7.99
CA LYS A 190 8.76 11.03 6.93
C LYS A 190 8.06 10.97 5.57
N GLU A 191 7.95 12.11 4.91
CA GLU A 191 7.37 12.23 3.56
C GLU A 191 8.14 11.40 2.53
N GLU A 192 9.47 11.28 2.69
CA GLU A 192 10.34 10.46 1.83
C GLU A 192 9.89 8.99 1.73
N LEU A 193 9.48 8.38 2.85
CA LEU A 193 9.03 6.99 2.85
C LEU A 193 7.69 6.84 2.12
N THR A 194 6.81 7.84 2.24
CA THR A 194 5.54 7.87 1.53
C THR A 194 5.78 7.97 0.02
N GLU A 195 6.65 8.87 -0.42
CA GLU A 195 7.01 9.02 -1.84
C GLU A 195 7.70 7.77 -2.39
N ARG A 196 8.55 7.10 -1.59
CA ARG A 196 9.15 5.81 -1.96
C ARG A 196 8.10 4.73 -2.20
N ILE A 197 7.08 4.61 -1.33
CA ILE A 197 5.99 3.65 -1.54
C ILE A 197 5.17 4.01 -2.78
N LYS A 198 4.84 5.30 -2.99
CA LYS A 198 4.12 5.74 -4.19
C LYS A 198 4.88 5.37 -5.46
N TYR A 199 6.18 5.63 -5.49
CA TYR A 199 7.06 5.23 -6.59
C TYR A 199 7.02 3.70 -6.81
N LEU A 200 7.28 2.90 -5.76
CA LEU A 200 7.32 1.44 -5.86
C LEU A 200 5.96 0.86 -6.27
N SER A 201 4.84 1.44 -5.83
CA SER A 201 3.49 0.96 -6.18
C SER A 201 3.13 1.13 -7.65
N THR A 202 3.92 1.89 -8.43
CA THR A 202 3.63 2.15 -9.84
C THR A 202 4.77 1.75 -10.76
N THR A 203 6.02 1.77 -10.31
CA THR A 203 7.16 1.39 -11.13
C THR A 203 7.12 -0.09 -11.51
N ASN A 204 7.56 -0.38 -12.74
CA ASN A 204 7.77 -1.76 -13.21
C ASN A 204 9.23 -2.19 -13.02
N ILE A 205 10.10 -1.29 -12.58
CA ILE A 205 11.55 -1.51 -12.49
C ILE A 205 12.06 -0.95 -11.17
N ASN A 206 12.92 -1.71 -10.50
CA ASN A 206 13.60 -1.30 -9.28
C ASN A 206 15.08 -1.74 -9.30
N LYS A 207 15.93 -1.02 -8.57
CA LYS A 207 17.31 -1.45 -8.33
C LYS A 207 17.34 -2.41 -7.16
N LEU A 208 17.74 -3.65 -7.42
CA LEU A 208 18.00 -4.65 -6.41
C LEU A 208 19.35 -4.36 -5.77
N GLU A 209 19.36 -4.15 -4.45
CA GLU A 209 20.56 -3.87 -3.68
C GLU A 209 20.71 -4.90 -2.55
N ALA A 210 21.87 -5.56 -2.52
CA ALA A 210 22.26 -6.48 -1.45
C ALA A 210 23.63 -6.08 -0.89
N LYS A 211 23.86 -6.35 0.39
CA LYS A 211 25.13 -6.02 1.04
C LYS A 211 26.29 -6.76 0.37
N GLY A 212 27.29 -6.01 -0.09
CA GLY A 212 28.49 -6.55 -0.73
C GLY A 212 28.25 -7.13 -2.13
N LYS A 213 27.17 -6.73 -2.83
CA LYS A 213 26.91 -7.10 -4.23
C LYS A 213 26.62 -5.86 -5.06
N ASP A 214 26.94 -5.93 -6.35
CA ASP A 214 26.63 -4.86 -7.29
C ASP A 214 25.12 -4.66 -7.45
N LYS A 215 24.74 -3.40 -7.63
CA LYS A 215 23.35 -3.02 -7.88
C LYS A 215 22.95 -3.50 -9.27
N ARG A 216 21.79 -4.16 -9.36
CA ARG A 216 21.24 -4.59 -10.66
C ARG A 216 19.81 -4.15 -10.81
N GLU A 217 19.43 -3.85 -12.04
CA GLU A 217 18.05 -3.53 -12.39
C GLU A 217 17.22 -4.80 -12.48
N VAL A 218 16.04 -4.81 -11.86
CA VAL A 218 15.09 -5.91 -11.89
C VAL A 218 13.68 -5.39 -12.10
N GLU A 219 12.83 -6.22 -12.69
CA GLU A 219 11.40 -5.94 -12.77
C GLU A 219 10.78 -5.98 -11.38
N PHE A 220 9.97 -4.97 -11.06
CA PHE A 220 9.26 -4.85 -9.79
C PHE A 220 7.77 -5.06 -9.99
N PHE A 221 7.19 -5.94 -9.18
CA PHE A 221 5.77 -6.28 -9.22
C PHE A 221 5.16 -6.37 -7.81
N GLY A 222 5.85 -5.87 -6.79
CA GLY A 222 5.45 -5.97 -5.39
C GLY A 222 4.30 -5.05 -5.02
N LYS A 223 3.37 -5.53 -4.19
CA LYS A 223 2.16 -4.82 -3.73
C LYS A 223 2.27 -4.62 -2.24
N PHE A 224 1.83 -3.46 -1.76
CA PHE A 224 1.96 -3.08 -0.36
C PHE A 224 0.63 -3.25 0.37
N ILE A 225 0.70 -3.91 1.53
CA ILE A 225 -0.38 -3.93 2.52
C ILE A 225 0.16 -3.31 3.82
N LEU A 226 -0.46 -2.22 4.25
CA LEU A 226 -0.06 -1.44 5.41
C LEU A 226 -1.11 -1.61 6.51
N CYS A 227 -0.70 -2.02 7.69
CA CYS A 227 -1.57 -2.05 8.87
C CYS A 227 -1.18 -0.92 9.82
N SER A 228 -2.15 -0.20 10.37
CA SER A 228 -1.88 0.78 11.43
C SER A 228 -3.00 0.83 12.47
N ASN A 229 -2.61 1.11 13.71
CA ASN A 229 -3.55 1.44 14.78
C ASN A 229 -3.86 2.94 14.84
N ASN A 230 -3.16 3.76 14.04
CA ASN A 230 -3.45 5.17 13.85
C ASN A 230 -4.26 5.36 12.57
N GLU A 231 -5.52 5.76 12.69
CA GLU A 231 -6.41 6.00 11.54
C GLU A 231 -6.11 7.32 10.82
N ASP A 232 -5.57 8.30 11.55
CA ASP A 232 -5.63 9.70 11.16
C ASP A 232 -4.30 10.21 10.60
N ASN A 233 -3.16 9.70 11.07
CA ASN A 233 -1.82 10.24 10.76
C ASN A 233 -0.74 9.15 10.61
N PHE A 234 -1.08 7.96 10.12
CA PHE A 234 -0.07 6.90 9.92
C PHE A 234 0.82 7.13 8.69
N ILE A 235 0.35 7.93 7.73
CA ILE A 235 1.06 8.26 6.50
C ILE A 235 0.63 9.63 5.99
N LYS A 236 1.57 10.40 5.44
CA LYS A 236 1.30 11.72 4.85
C LYS A 236 0.95 11.61 3.36
N ILE A 237 -0.32 11.81 3.03
CA ILE A 237 -0.83 11.78 1.67
C ILE A 237 -1.45 13.12 1.27
N ASP A 238 -1.30 13.46 0.00
CA ASP A 238 -1.85 14.66 -0.61
C ASP A 238 -3.30 14.45 -1.10
N GLY A 239 -4.05 15.54 -1.28
CA GLY A 239 -5.46 15.47 -1.65
C GLY A 239 -5.77 14.94 -3.04
N ASN A 240 -4.77 14.87 -3.92
CA ASN A 240 -4.90 14.28 -5.25
C ASN A 240 -4.35 12.86 -5.32
N GLU A 241 -4.05 12.24 -4.17
CA GLU A 241 -3.52 10.90 -4.14
C GLU A 241 -4.57 9.87 -4.60
N THR A 242 -4.14 8.96 -5.48
CA THR A 242 -4.99 7.99 -6.18
C THR A 242 -4.56 6.54 -5.95
N ARG A 243 -3.42 6.32 -5.30
CA ARG A 243 -2.78 5.01 -5.14
C ARG A 243 -3.15 4.29 -3.87
N PHE A 244 -3.75 4.97 -2.88
CA PHE A 244 -4.04 4.41 -1.57
C PHE A 244 -5.50 4.00 -1.45
N TRP A 245 -5.73 2.81 -0.95
CA TRP A 245 -7.03 2.30 -0.60
C TRP A 245 -7.09 2.07 0.91
N VAL A 246 -7.67 3.02 1.64
CA VAL A 246 -7.69 3.02 3.11
C VAL A 246 -9.01 2.45 3.61
N LEU A 247 -8.96 1.34 4.35
CA LEU A 247 -10.10 0.65 4.93
C LEU A 247 -10.05 0.76 6.45
N LYS A 248 -11.11 1.34 7.04
CA LYS A 248 -11.32 1.27 8.48
C LYS A 248 -11.98 -0.06 8.82
N ILE A 249 -11.31 -0.88 9.61
CA ILE A 249 -11.75 -2.25 9.92
C ILE A 249 -12.52 -2.25 11.25
N PRO A 250 -13.77 -2.75 11.29
CA PRO A 250 -14.52 -2.86 12.54
C PRO A 250 -13.96 -3.98 13.42
N VAL A 251 -14.31 -3.96 14.71
CA VAL A 251 -14.06 -5.08 15.63
C VAL A 251 -14.78 -6.33 15.14
N LEU A 252 -14.12 -7.49 15.29
CA LEU A 252 -14.76 -8.77 15.01
C LEU A 252 -15.86 -9.02 16.04
N ASN A 253 -17.06 -9.35 15.57
CA ASN A 253 -18.20 -9.64 16.44
C ASN A 253 -17.97 -10.85 17.37
N LYS A 254 -17.04 -11.75 16.99
CA LYS A 254 -16.74 -12.98 17.73
C LYS A 254 -15.26 -13.32 17.61
N GLU A 255 -14.59 -13.48 18.74
CA GLU A 255 -13.23 -14.03 18.79
C GLU A 255 -13.32 -15.57 18.82
N GLU A 256 -13.01 -16.21 17.70
CA GLU A 256 -12.88 -17.67 17.65
C GLU A 256 -11.40 -18.08 17.69
N THR A 257 -11.05 -18.94 18.64
CA THR A 257 -9.66 -19.39 18.88
C THR A 257 -9.04 -20.09 17.66
N ASN A 258 -9.86 -20.73 16.81
CA ASN A 258 -9.43 -21.47 15.63
C ASN A 258 -9.73 -20.76 14.30
N PHE A 259 -10.11 -19.48 14.32
CA PHE A 259 -10.55 -18.76 13.13
C PHE A 259 -9.52 -18.79 11.98
N LEU A 260 -8.25 -18.52 12.29
CA LEU A 260 -7.17 -18.58 11.30
C LEU A 260 -6.99 -19.99 10.71
N HIS A 261 -7.19 -21.03 11.51
CA HIS A 261 -7.07 -22.41 11.03
C HIS A 261 -8.21 -22.75 10.05
N GLN A 262 -9.43 -22.31 10.32
CA GLN A 262 -10.56 -22.46 9.39
C GLN A 262 -10.27 -21.75 8.07
N LEU A 263 -9.84 -20.49 8.12
CA LEU A 263 -9.44 -19.72 6.93
C LEU A 263 -8.35 -20.41 6.12
N ILE A 264 -7.35 -21.00 6.78
CA ILE A 264 -6.28 -21.77 6.11
C ILE A 264 -6.83 -23.04 5.46
N SER A 265 -7.74 -23.74 6.14
CA SER A 265 -8.35 -24.97 5.62
C SER A 265 -9.20 -24.76 4.36
N GLU A 266 -9.76 -23.56 4.21
CA GLU A 266 -10.58 -23.18 3.04
C GLU A 266 -9.76 -22.63 1.86
N ILE A 267 -8.45 -22.40 2.00
CA ILE A 267 -7.61 -21.85 0.91
C ILE A 267 -7.77 -22.62 -0.43
N PRO A 268 -7.77 -23.97 -0.48
CA PRO A 268 -7.98 -24.69 -1.75
C PRO A 268 -9.30 -24.31 -2.45
N ALA A 269 -10.40 -24.25 -1.68
CA ALA A 269 -11.74 -23.90 -2.14
C ALA A 269 -11.82 -22.42 -2.55
N PHE A 270 -11.22 -21.55 -1.74
CA PHE A 270 -11.15 -20.12 -2.03
C PHE A 270 -10.39 -19.82 -3.32
N LEU A 271 -9.22 -20.45 -3.53
CA LEU A 271 -8.47 -20.31 -4.79
C LEU A 271 -9.28 -20.82 -5.98
N PHE A 272 -9.96 -21.96 -5.86
CA PHE A 272 -10.82 -22.49 -6.92
C PHE A 272 -11.96 -21.52 -7.26
N TYR A 273 -12.62 -20.97 -6.24
CA TYR A 273 -13.64 -19.93 -6.39
C TYR A 273 -13.10 -18.69 -7.13
N LEU A 274 -11.92 -18.19 -6.75
CA LEU A 274 -11.29 -17.03 -7.42
C LEU A 274 -10.91 -17.32 -8.88
N GLN A 275 -10.63 -18.57 -9.27
CA GLN A 275 -10.36 -18.90 -10.69
C GLN A 275 -11.61 -18.79 -11.56
N GLN A 276 -12.76 -19.20 -11.02
CA GLN A 276 -14.02 -19.30 -11.77
C GLN A 276 -14.82 -17.99 -11.75
N ARG A 277 -14.65 -17.19 -10.71
CA ARG A 277 -15.37 -15.93 -10.54
C ARG A 277 -15.03 -14.95 -11.67
N LYS A 278 -16.06 -14.30 -12.24
CA LYS A 278 -15.87 -13.15 -13.12
C LYS A 278 -15.54 -11.91 -12.28
N LEU A 279 -14.50 -11.16 -12.67
CA LEU A 279 -14.16 -9.89 -12.04
C LEU A 279 -15.35 -8.92 -12.12
N TYR A 280 -15.64 -8.25 -11.00
CA TYR A 280 -16.71 -7.27 -10.91
C TYR A 280 -16.33 -5.96 -11.62
N THR A 281 -15.05 -5.64 -11.63
CA THR A 281 -14.48 -4.43 -12.23
C THR A 281 -13.72 -4.68 -13.52
N GLU A 282 -13.59 -3.62 -14.31
CA GLU A 282 -12.82 -3.61 -15.55
C GLU A 282 -11.54 -2.78 -15.39
N HIS A 283 -10.49 -3.20 -16.11
CA HIS A 283 -9.21 -2.50 -16.14
C HIS A 283 -9.29 -1.28 -17.05
N THR A 284 -9.39 -0.10 -16.45
CA THR A 284 -9.60 1.17 -17.19
C THR A 284 -8.42 2.13 -17.11
N THR A 285 -7.57 2.00 -16.09
CA THR A 285 -6.41 2.88 -15.87
C THR A 285 -5.15 2.05 -15.68
N ARG A 286 -3.99 2.69 -15.45
CA ARG A 286 -2.75 1.97 -15.10
C ARG A 286 -2.90 1.11 -13.86
N MET A 287 -3.61 1.61 -12.84
CA MET A 287 -4.04 0.80 -11.71
C MET A 287 -5.35 0.11 -12.07
N TRP A 288 -5.55 -1.11 -11.54
CA TRP A 288 -6.78 -1.84 -11.84
C TRP A 288 -8.04 -1.06 -11.44
N PHE A 289 -8.04 -0.51 -10.23
CA PHE A 289 -9.18 0.24 -9.69
C PHE A 289 -9.04 1.74 -9.94
N THR A 290 -10.16 2.38 -10.27
CA THR A 290 -10.22 3.84 -10.38
C THR A 290 -10.24 4.49 -8.99
N PRO A 291 -9.76 5.75 -8.86
CA PRO A 291 -9.77 6.46 -7.59
C PRO A 291 -11.18 6.61 -6.99
N LYS A 292 -12.21 6.70 -7.86
CA LYS A 292 -13.60 6.79 -7.43
C LYS A 292 -14.09 5.50 -6.76
N GLN A 293 -13.65 4.33 -7.24
CA GLN A 293 -14.05 3.02 -6.69
C GLN A 293 -13.44 2.76 -5.31
N ILE A 294 -12.19 3.18 -5.10
CA ILE A 294 -11.46 2.91 -3.83
C ILE A 294 -11.54 4.06 -2.83
N ARG A 295 -12.31 5.11 -3.14
CA ARG A 295 -12.54 6.24 -2.22
C ARG A 295 -13.35 5.78 -1.03
N THR A 296 -12.85 6.05 0.17
CA THR A 296 -13.53 5.73 1.43
C THR A 296 -13.58 6.92 2.37
N PRO A 297 -14.49 6.94 3.35
CA PRO A 297 -14.48 7.92 4.44
C PRO A 297 -13.17 7.94 5.22
N ALA A 298 -12.50 6.78 5.36
CA ALA A 298 -11.20 6.69 6.03
C ALA A 298 -10.09 7.39 5.23
N LEU A 299 -10.07 7.22 3.90
CA LEU A 299 -9.12 7.93 3.03
C LEU A 299 -9.37 9.45 3.05
N ALA A 300 -10.63 9.88 2.98
CA ALA A 300 -10.99 11.29 3.03
C ALA A 300 -10.51 11.95 4.34
N ARG A 301 -10.77 11.31 5.49
CA ARG A 301 -10.30 11.79 6.80
C ARG A 301 -8.78 11.84 6.89
N LEU A 302 -8.07 10.83 6.41
CA LEU A 302 -6.60 10.82 6.38
C LEU A 302 -6.03 11.99 5.55
N VAL A 303 -6.61 12.25 4.37
CA VAL A 303 -6.24 13.39 3.52
C VAL A 303 -6.50 14.72 4.23
N GLN A 304 -7.68 14.89 4.84
CA GLN A 304 -8.03 16.10 5.60
C GLN A 304 -7.10 16.29 6.80
N ASN A 305 -6.73 15.21 7.49
CA ASN A 305 -5.86 15.25 8.65
C ASN A 305 -4.42 15.63 8.33
N ASN A 306 -3.92 15.20 7.16
CA ASN A 306 -2.60 15.59 6.66
C ASN A 306 -2.48 17.05 6.24
N ARG A 307 -3.58 17.80 6.16
CA ARG A 307 -3.54 19.23 5.82
C ARG A 307 -2.88 20.07 6.91
N ASN A 308 -2.19 21.11 6.48
CA ASN A 308 -1.42 21.96 7.37
C ASN A 308 -2.36 22.70 8.36
N ARG A 309 -1.92 22.89 9.61
CA ARG A 309 -2.66 23.63 10.63
C ARG A 309 -3.01 25.06 10.18
N VAL A 310 -2.09 25.71 9.47
CA VAL A 310 -2.31 27.04 8.86
C VAL A 310 -3.51 27.01 7.92
N GLU A 311 -3.63 25.94 7.14
CA GLU A 311 -4.67 25.76 6.14
C GLU A 311 -6.05 25.54 6.78
N LYS A 312 -6.12 24.66 7.79
CA LYS A 312 -7.36 24.40 8.54
C LYS A 312 -7.85 25.63 9.27
N GLU A 313 -6.95 26.36 9.94
CA GLU A 313 -7.30 27.58 10.67
C GLU A 313 -7.82 28.65 9.71
N LEU A 314 -7.12 28.87 8.59
CA LEU A 314 -7.55 29.85 7.59
C LEU A 314 -8.91 29.47 7.00
N ALA A 315 -9.11 28.21 6.62
CA ALA A 315 -10.39 27.72 6.10
C ALA A 315 -11.54 27.93 7.11
N SER A 316 -11.31 27.63 8.39
CA SER A 316 -12.30 27.83 9.47
C SER A 316 -12.71 29.30 9.65
N ILE A 317 -11.73 30.22 9.64
CA ILE A 317 -12.02 31.67 9.71
C ILE A 317 -12.86 32.10 8.51
N LEU A 318 -12.45 31.69 7.30
CA LEU A 318 -13.15 32.07 6.08
C LEU A 318 -14.59 31.53 6.06
N PHE A 319 -14.78 30.27 6.47
CA PHE A 319 -16.11 29.66 6.57
C PHE A 319 -17.01 30.41 7.55
N SER A 320 -16.50 30.72 8.75
CA SER A 320 -17.23 31.48 9.77
C SER A 320 -17.65 32.87 9.27
N VAL A 321 -16.81 33.52 8.46
CA VAL A 321 -17.12 34.82 7.85
C VAL A 321 -18.19 34.65 6.75
N MET A 322 -18.07 33.65 5.90
CA MET A 322 -19.08 33.36 4.86
C MET A 322 -20.45 33.06 5.46
N GLU A 323 -20.51 32.39 6.62
CA GLU A 323 -21.76 32.16 7.34
C GLU A 323 -22.30 33.44 8.00
N LYS A 324 -21.46 34.21 8.71
CA LYS A 324 -21.88 35.45 9.39
C LYS A 324 -22.46 36.49 8.43
N PHE A 325 -21.93 36.57 7.21
CA PHE A 325 -22.29 37.57 6.21
C PHE A 325 -23.07 37.01 5.01
N GLU A 326 -23.47 35.73 5.05
CA GLU A 326 -24.20 35.06 3.96
C GLU A 326 -23.52 35.21 2.58
N LEU A 327 -22.20 35.00 2.53
CA LEU A 327 -21.39 35.15 1.31
C LEU A 327 -21.13 33.81 0.63
N ASP A 328 -21.26 33.76 -0.69
CA ASP A 328 -20.88 32.60 -1.52
C ASP A 328 -19.39 32.56 -1.85
N SER A 329 -18.69 33.70 -1.75
CA SER A 329 -17.25 33.79 -1.98
C SER A 329 -16.60 34.93 -1.20
N ILE A 330 -15.30 34.78 -0.92
CA ILE A 330 -14.47 35.78 -0.25
C ILE A 330 -13.25 36.07 -1.12
N ASN A 331 -12.93 37.35 -1.22
CA ASN A 331 -11.71 37.82 -1.86
C ASN A 331 -10.63 38.06 -0.80
N LEU A 332 -9.47 37.43 -0.97
CA LEU A 332 -8.43 37.38 0.04
C LEU A 332 -7.05 37.66 -0.56
N CYS A 333 -6.38 38.72 -0.09
CA CYS A 333 -4.94 38.89 -0.36
C CYS A 333 -4.11 38.12 0.67
N PRO A 334 -2.88 37.67 0.33
CA PRO A 334 -2.00 36.98 1.29
C PRO A 334 -1.71 37.79 2.57
N ILE A 335 -1.66 39.12 2.47
CA ILE A 335 -1.47 40.01 3.62
C ILE A 335 -2.69 40.03 4.55
N ASP A 336 -3.90 39.95 3.98
CA ASP A 336 -5.12 39.88 4.77
C ASP A 336 -5.19 38.54 5.49
N ALA A 337 -4.88 37.44 4.79
CA ALA A 337 -4.79 36.11 5.38
C ALA A 337 -3.80 36.05 6.55
N LEU A 338 -2.65 36.72 6.42
CA LEU A 338 -1.68 36.83 7.51
C LEU A 338 -2.25 37.57 8.72
N HIS A 339 -2.93 38.70 8.49
CA HIS A 339 -3.54 39.47 9.57
C HIS A 339 -4.64 38.69 10.29
N LEU A 340 -5.44 37.91 9.56
CA LEU A 340 -6.44 37.01 10.15
C LEU A 340 -5.78 35.96 11.02
N LEU A 341 -4.76 35.28 10.52
CA LEU A 341 -4.07 34.22 11.26
C LEU A 341 -3.26 34.74 12.45
N ASN A 342 -2.72 35.96 12.38
CA ASN A 342 -2.03 36.60 13.51
C ASN A 342 -2.95 36.87 14.72
N LYS A 343 -4.28 36.88 14.53
CA LYS A 343 -5.26 36.94 15.62
C LYS A 343 -5.51 35.57 16.27
N THR A 344 -4.98 34.50 15.68
CA THR A 344 -5.04 33.14 16.21
C THR A 344 -3.72 32.73 16.85
N ARG A 345 -3.64 31.50 17.37
CA ARG A 345 -2.39 30.93 17.92
C ARG A 345 -1.47 30.33 16.83
N VAL A 346 -1.85 30.40 15.56
CA VAL A 346 -1.12 29.78 14.45
C VAL A 346 -0.11 30.76 13.87
N LYS A 347 1.19 30.42 13.95
CA LYS A 347 2.27 31.21 13.36
C LYS A 347 2.46 30.82 11.89
N THR A 348 2.57 31.82 11.01
CA THR A 348 2.84 31.67 9.58
C THR A 348 3.51 32.93 9.02
N ASP A 349 3.87 32.92 7.73
CA ASP A 349 4.45 34.07 7.03
C ASP A 349 3.83 34.27 5.62
N LEU A 350 4.11 35.41 4.99
CA LEU A 350 3.59 35.74 3.66
C LEU A 350 4.02 34.76 2.56
N THR A 351 5.20 34.17 2.68
CA THR A 351 5.73 33.25 1.67
C THR A 351 4.95 31.94 1.72
N GLN A 352 4.73 31.43 2.93
CA GLN A 352 3.91 30.24 3.18
C GLN A 352 2.48 30.45 2.70
N LEU A 353 1.86 31.61 2.99
CA LEU A 353 0.49 31.90 2.56
C LEU A 353 0.35 32.07 1.06
N ARG A 354 1.33 32.70 0.39
CA ARG A 354 1.35 32.75 -1.08
C ARG A 354 1.44 31.36 -1.68
N LYS A 355 2.29 30.49 -1.12
CA LYS A 355 2.43 29.10 -1.56
C LYS A 355 1.12 28.33 -1.34
N LEU A 356 0.50 28.49 -0.18
CA LEU A 356 -0.77 27.85 0.16
C LEU A 356 -1.89 28.23 -0.81
N LEU A 357 -2.14 29.53 -1.00
CA LEU A 357 -3.22 30.00 -1.88
C LEU A 357 -2.99 29.62 -3.33
N LYS A 358 -1.75 29.71 -3.83
CA LYS A 358 -1.43 29.48 -5.24
C LYS A 358 -1.19 28.00 -5.59
N ASN A 359 -0.43 27.27 -4.78
CA ASN A 359 0.02 25.93 -5.13
C ASN A 359 -0.88 24.85 -4.50
N ASP A 360 -1.23 25.03 -3.23
CA ASP A 360 -1.98 24.00 -2.48
C ASP A 360 -3.48 24.12 -2.80
N TRP A 361 -4.05 25.33 -2.72
CA TRP A 361 -5.45 25.60 -3.07
C TRP A 361 -5.67 25.82 -4.57
N LYS A 362 -4.58 25.94 -5.35
CA LYS A 362 -4.60 26.13 -6.81
C LYS A 362 -5.47 27.30 -7.26
N LEU A 363 -5.57 28.36 -6.45
CA LEU A 363 -6.36 29.53 -6.78
C LEU A 363 -5.57 30.46 -7.72
N THR A 364 -6.30 31.09 -8.63
CA THR A 364 -5.75 32.11 -9.54
C THR A 364 -5.85 33.48 -8.90
N ASN A 365 -4.72 34.18 -8.84
CA ASN A 365 -4.70 35.58 -8.40
C ASN A 365 -5.20 36.47 -9.54
N GLN A 366 -5.90 37.56 -9.21
CA GLN A 366 -6.32 38.55 -10.20
C GLN A 366 -5.11 39.26 -10.84
N ASP A 367 -5.15 39.47 -12.16
CA ASP A 367 -4.07 40.13 -12.91
C ASP A 367 -3.95 41.62 -12.57
N ASN A 368 -5.10 42.26 -12.31
CA ASN A 368 -5.21 43.69 -12.03
C ASN A 368 -5.60 43.96 -10.58
N SER A 369 -5.23 45.15 -10.09
CA SER A 369 -5.59 45.59 -8.74
C SER A 369 -7.03 46.09 -8.72
N ASN A 370 -7.93 45.27 -8.21
CA ASN A 370 -9.37 45.50 -8.20
C ASN A 370 -9.86 45.86 -6.79
N LYS A 371 -11.01 46.53 -6.69
CA LYS A 371 -11.67 46.78 -5.40
C LYS A 371 -12.27 45.48 -4.87
N TYR A 372 -12.14 45.24 -3.57
CA TYR A 372 -12.72 44.08 -2.89
C TYR A 372 -13.01 44.41 -1.43
N GLN A 373 -13.82 43.56 -0.80
CA GLN A 373 -14.07 43.63 0.64
C GLN A 373 -13.10 42.71 1.37
N LYS A 374 -12.23 43.30 2.19
CA LYS A 374 -11.31 42.54 3.06
C LYS A 374 -11.94 42.30 4.43
N ILE A 375 -11.53 41.22 5.06
CA ILE A 375 -11.96 40.85 6.41
C ILE A 375 -11.04 41.51 7.43
N VAL A 376 -11.63 42.13 8.44
CA VAL A 376 -10.91 42.74 9.57
C VAL A 376 -11.49 42.18 10.86
N ILE A 377 -10.62 41.62 11.69
CA ILE A 377 -10.95 41.18 13.06
C ILE A 377 -10.43 42.24 14.03
N TRP A 378 -11.36 42.89 14.72
CA TRP A 378 -11.06 43.91 15.72
C TRP A 378 -10.59 43.29 17.05
N SER A 379 -10.13 44.12 17.98
CA SER A 379 -9.51 43.66 19.24
C SER A 379 -10.51 43.02 20.21
N ASP A 380 -11.78 43.35 20.07
CA ASP A 380 -12.93 42.76 20.77
C ASP A 380 -13.37 41.40 20.17
N GLY A 381 -12.76 40.99 19.05
CA GLY A 381 -13.09 39.77 18.33
C GLY A 381 -14.18 39.96 17.28
N ASP A 382 -14.70 41.17 17.09
CA ASP A 382 -15.73 41.42 16.09
C ASP A 382 -15.17 41.43 14.67
N ILE A 383 -15.91 40.78 13.77
CA ILE A 383 -15.55 40.62 12.36
C ILE A 383 -16.32 41.64 11.55
N HIS A 384 -15.61 42.42 10.72
CA HIS A 384 -16.18 43.38 9.77
C HIS A 384 -15.57 43.24 8.38
N LEU A 385 -16.33 43.65 7.37
CA LEU A 385 -15.88 43.81 5.99
C LEU A 385 -15.50 45.27 5.75
N ALA A 386 -14.32 45.51 5.18
CA ALA A 386 -13.83 46.85 4.84
C ALA A 386 -13.40 46.91 3.38
N ASP A 387 -13.64 48.05 2.73
CA ASP A 387 -13.20 48.24 1.35
C ASP A 387 -11.67 48.29 1.25
N ALA A 388 -11.14 47.58 0.27
CA ALA A 388 -9.73 47.52 -0.05
C ALA A 388 -9.51 47.44 -1.57
N LYS A 389 -8.25 47.61 -1.99
CA LYS A 389 -7.85 47.48 -3.39
C LYS A 389 -6.58 46.64 -3.48
N GLY A 390 -6.60 45.61 -4.30
CA GLY A 390 -5.47 44.67 -4.39
C GLY A 390 -5.66 43.59 -5.45
N ARG A 391 -4.61 42.77 -5.59
CA ARG A 391 -4.65 41.52 -6.36
C ARG A 391 -4.93 40.38 -5.38
N TYR A 392 -6.20 39.98 -5.33
CA TYR A 392 -6.71 38.99 -4.40
C TYR A 392 -6.93 37.64 -5.09
N PHE A 393 -6.97 36.59 -4.28
CA PHE A 393 -7.52 35.29 -4.65
C PHE A 393 -9.00 35.25 -4.29
N THR A 394 -9.82 34.59 -5.11
CA THR A 394 -11.23 34.34 -4.78
C THR A 394 -11.36 32.93 -4.23
N VAL A 395 -11.92 32.82 -3.03
CA VAL A 395 -12.21 31.55 -2.35
C VAL A 395 -13.72 31.37 -2.35
N GLU A 396 -14.21 30.32 -3.00
CA GLU A 396 -15.63 29.99 -3.02
C GLU A 396 -16.01 29.16 -1.78
N LYS A 397 -17.23 29.37 -1.27
CA LYS A 397 -17.78 28.57 -0.17
C LYS A 397 -17.83 27.10 -0.54
N ASP A 398 -18.23 26.81 -1.77
CA ASP A 398 -18.27 25.48 -2.36
C ASP A 398 -16.90 24.77 -2.36
N PHE A 399 -15.82 25.53 -2.60
CA PHE A 399 -14.46 25.01 -2.50
C PHE A 399 -14.13 24.64 -1.05
N LEU A 400 -14.47 25.49 -0.08
CA LEU A 400 -14.21 25.21 1.33
C LEU A 400 -15.02 24.03 1.83
N THR A 401 -16.31 23.94 1.49
CA THR A 401 -17.18 22.82 1.89
C THR A 401 -16.67 21.49 1.37
N LYS A 402 -16.32 21.41 0.07
CA LYS A 402 -15.79 20.16 -0.53
C LYS A 402 -14.48 19.69 0.08
N ASN A 403 -13.69 20.62 0.62
CA ASN A 403 -12.33 20.36 1.03
C ASN A 403 -12.16 20.30 2.56
N PHE A 404 -12.93 21.03 3.34
CA PHE A 404 -12.68 21.25 4.78
C PHE A 404 -13.89 20.99 5.67
N ASP A 405 -15.06 20.69 5.12
CA ASP A 405 -16.24 20.37 5.93
C ASP A 405 -16.20 18.90 6.36
N ASP A 406 -16.11 18.67 7.68
CA ASP A 406 -16.09 17.36 8.32
C ASP A 406 -17.49 16.71 8.35
N THR A 407 -18.56 17.48 8.12
CA THR A 407 -19.96 17.01 8.25
C THR A 407 -20.45 16.17 7.05
N MET A 408 -19.71 16.13 5.95
CA MET A 408 -20.02 15.32 4.75
C MET A 408 -19.46 13.88 4.81
N THR A 409 -19.02 13.41 5.98
CA THR A 409 -18.27 12.15 6.14
C THR A 409 -19.02 11.04 6.90
N GLU A 410 -20.35 10.97 6.78
CA GLU A 410 -21.14 9.80 7.24
C GLU A 410 -21.24 8.68 6.20
#